data_AF-Q0FDN4-F1
#
_entry.id   AF-Q0FDN4-F1
#
_cell.length_a   1.000
_cell.length_b   1.000
_cell.length_c   1.000
_cell.angle_alpha   90.00
_cell.angle_beta   90.00
_cell.angle_gamma   90.00
#
_symmetry.space_group_name_H-M   'P 1'
#
loop_
_entity.id
_entity.type
_entity.pdbx_description
1 polymer ?
#
loop_
_entity_poly.entity_id
_entity_poly.type
_entity_poly.pdbx_seq_one_letter_code
_entity_poly.pdbx_strand_id
1 'polypeptide(L)'
;MNSSGSGISEILIMALDLAWWIVIIQFIMSWLVQFNVLNLRQPIVAQAWFGINRLTSPIYDKVRRYVPSLSGIDFTPIIVIFAIRALQVILYKNPF
;
A
#
# COMPACT_ATOMS: atom_id res chain seq x y z
N MET A 1 -31.64 6.31 -3.07
CA MET A 1 -32.01 4.96 -3.58
C MET A 1 -30.72 4.25 -3.88
N ASN A 2 -30.44 3.17 -3.14
CA ASN A 2 -29.21 2.37 -3.26
C ASN A 2 -28.91 2.11 -4.72
N SER A 3 -27.82 2.70 -5.21
CA SER A 3 -27.12 2.19 -6.37
C SER A 3 -26.80 0.74 -6.06
N SER A 4 -27.43 -0.19 -6.77
CA SER A 4 -27.12 -1.61 -6.75
C SER A 4 -25.69 -1.80 -7.26
N GLY A 5 -24.69 -1.39 -6.48
CA GLY A 5 -23.34 -1.84 -6.67
C GLY A 5 -23.39 -3.35 -6.57
N SER A 6 -22.98 -4.06 -7.63
CA SER A 6 -22.83 -5.50 -7.51
C SER A 6 -21.96 -5.78 -6.29
N GLY A 7 -22.30 -6.79 -5.48
CA GLY A 7 -21.52 -7.12 -4.28
C GLY A 7 -20.03 -7.36 -4.57
N ILE A 8 -19.69 -7.67 -5.83
CA ILE A 8 -18.32 -7.76 -6.34
C ILE A 8 -17.59 -6.41 -6.21
N SER A 9 -18.23 -5.31 -6.63
CA SER A 9 -17.63 -3.97 -6.52
C SER A 9 -17.32 -3.60 -5.08
N GLU A 10 -18.22 -3.91 -4.14
CA GLU A 10 -18.02 -3.70 -2.71
C GLU A 10 -16.85 -4.52 -2.15
N ILE A 11 -16.75 -5.80 -2.53
CA ILE A 11 -15.63 -6.66 -2.14
C ILE A 11 -14.30 -6.13 -2.67
N LEU A 12 -14.26 -5.65 -3.93
CA LEU A 12 -13.06 -5.05 -4.51
C LEU A 12 -12.65 -3.77 -3.79
N ILE A 13 -13.62 -2.90 -3.47
CA ILE A 13 -13.38 -1.69 -2.70
C ILE A 13 -12.80 -2.05 -1.32
N MET A 14 -13.38 -3.04 -0.63
CA MET A 14 -12.88 -3.51 0.67
C MET A 14 -11.44 -4.05 0.57
N ALA A 15 -11.13 -4.80 -0.48
CA ALA A 15 -9.77 -5.29 -0.73
C ALA A 15 -8.79 -4.14 -1.01
N LEU A 16 -9.21 -3.11 -1.75
CA LEU A 16 -8.40 -1.91 -1.98
C LEU A 16 -8.19 -1.09 -0.70
N ASP A 17 -9.19 -1.00 0.18
CA ASP A 17 -9.05 -0.34 1.48
C ASP A 17 -8.04 -1.07 2.38
N LEU A 18 -8.07 -2.41 2.40
CA LEU A 18 -7.07 -3.21 3.09
C LEU A 18 -5.66 -2.99 2.52
N ALA A 19 -5.53 -2.98 1.19
CA ALA A 19 -4.27 -2.69 0.53
C ALA A 19 -3.76 -1.28 0.86
N TRP A 20 -4.66 -0.29 0.92
CA TRP A 20 -4.34 1.09 1.28
C TRP A 20 -3.74 1.16 2.68
N TRP A 21 -4.37 0.52 3.67
CA TRP A 21 -3.85 0.47 5.04
C TRP A 21 -2.50 -0.24 5.15
N ILE A 22 -2.31 -1.36 4.44
CA ILE A 22 -1.02 -2.08 4.41
C ILE A 22 0.10 -1.17 3.90
N VAL A 23 -0.16 -0.43 2.83
CA VAL A 23 0.81 0.50 2.24
C VAL A 23 1.11 1.67 3.18
N ILE A 24 0.10 2.22 3.86
CA ILE A 24 0.28 3.27 4.87
C ILE A 24 1.13 2.77 6.04
N ILE A 25 0.83 1.57 6.57
CA ILE A 25 1.61 0.96 7.65
C ILE A 25 3.05 0.74 7.19
N GLN A 26 3.25 0.22 5.98
CA GLN A 26 4.59 0.02 5.41
C GLN A 26 5.36 1.34 5.31
N PHE A 27 4.72 2.39 4.81
CA PHE A 27 5.31 3.71 4.66
C PHE A 27 5.75 4.28 6.02
N ILE A 28 4.87 4.25 7.02
CA ILE A 28 5.17 4.71 8.39
C ILE A 28 6.29 3.87 8.99
N MET A 29 6.20 2.54 8.91
CA MET A 29 7.26 1.62 9.39
C MET A 29 8.61 1.95 8.74
N SER A 30 8.64 2.28 7.45
CA SER A 30 9.88 2.61 6.74
C SER A 30 10.56 3.84 7.31
N TRP A 31 9.77 4.88 7.63
CA TRP A 31 10.28 6.07 8.30
C TRP A 31 10.70 5.81 9.73
N LEU A 32 9.92 5.05 10.50
CA LEU A 32 10.27 4.70 11.87
C LEU A 32 11.60 3.93 11.94
N VAL A 33 11.86 3.04 10.99
CA VAL A 33 13.17 2.36 10.89
C VAL A 33 14.26 3.32 10.43
N GLN A 34 14.01 4.13 9.40
CA GLN A 34 14.98 5.10 8.87
C GLN A 34 15.45 6.12 9.93
N PHE A 35 14.54 6.58 10.77
CA PHE A 35 14.82 7.51 11.87
C PHE A 35 15.27 6.81 13.17
N ASN A 36 15.59 5.51 13.12
CA ASN A 36 16.00 4.70 14.26
C ASN A 36 15.01 4.69 15.45
N VAL A 37 13.73 4.97 15.19
CA VAL A 37 12.65 4.86 16.19
C VAL A 37 12.32 3.40 16.45
N LEU A 38 12.31 2.58 15.39
CA LEU A 38 12.14 1.14 15.47
C LEU A 38 13.45 0.40 15.18
N ASN A 39 13.75 -0.59 16.02
CA ASN A 39 14.97 -1.39 15.88
C ASN A 39 14.66 -2.77 15.31
N LEU A 40 15.13 -3.03 14.08
CA LEU A 40 14.97 -4.32 13.41
C LEU A 40 15.72 -5.49 14.08
N ARG A 41 16.56 -5.24 15.09
CA ARG A 41 17.15 -6.31 15.90
C ARG A 41 16.13 -6.98 16.82
N GLN A 42 15.00 -6.31 17.09
CA GLN A 42 13.92 -6.88 17.90
C GLN A 42 13.11 -7.87 17.04
N PRO A 43 12.97 -9.14 17.44
CA PRO A 43 12.32 -10.16 16.60
C PRO A 43 10.90 -9.79 16.15
N ILE A 44 10.11 -9.16 17.04
CA ILE A 44 8.74 -8.76 16.73
C ILE A 44 8.67 -7.67 15.64
N VAL A 45 9.57 -6.68 15.71
CA VAL A 45 9.66 -5.58 14.74
C VAL A 45 10.16 -6.11 13.40
N ALA A 46 11.16 -6.99 13.43
CA ALA A 46 11.70 -7.65 12.23
C ALA A 46 10.62 -8.48 11.53
N GLN A 47 9.86 -9.30 12.27
CA GLN A 47 8.79 -10.13 11.71
C GLN A 47 7.70 -9.28 11.07
N ALA A 48 7.25 -8.21 11.74
CA ALA A 48 6.29 -7.27 11.17
C ALA A 48 6.84 -6.61 9.89
N TRP A 49 8.08 -6.12 9.94
CA TRP A 49 8.76 -5.50 8.81
C TRP A 49 8.86 -6.43 7.60
N PHE A 50 9.33 -7.67 7.79
CA PHE A 50 9.45 -8.64 6.71
C PHE A 50 8.09 -9.12 6.20
N GLY A 51 7.10 -9.31 7.09
CA GLY A 51 5.75 -9.68 6.71
C GLY A 51 5.10 -8.62 5.81
N ILE A 52 5.15 -7.36 6.22
CA ILE A 52 4.59 -6.23 5.46
C ILE A 52 5.34 -6.03 4.13
N ASN A 53 6.67 -6.09 4.14
CA ASN A 53 7.46 -5.95 2.90
C ASN A 53 7.16 -7.09 1.91
N ARG A 54 6.92 -8.31 2.38
CA ARG A 54 6.56 -9.43 1.50
C ARG A 54 5.21 -9.23 0.82
N LEU A 55 4.26 -8.56 1.48
CA LEU A 55 2.96 -8.23 0.89
C LEU A 55 3.06 -7.09 -0.12
N THR A 56 3.95 -6.11 0.12
CA THR A 56 4.07 -4.91 -0.71
C THR A 56 5.07 -5.03 -1.85
N SER A 57 6.12 -5.86 -1.70
CA SER A 57 7.20 -5.98 -2.69
C SER A 57 6.73 -6.33 -4.12
N PRO A 58 5.75 -7.23 -4.35
CA PRO A 58 5.36 -7.57 -5.73
C PRO A 58 4.77 -6.39 -6.49
N ILE A 59 4.15 -5.46 -5.77
CA ILE A 59 3.58 -4.22 -6.33
C ILE A 59 4.68 -3.17 -6.43
N TYR A 60 5.46 -2.99 -5.38
CA TYR A 60 6.51 -1.98 -5.31
C TYR A 60 7.61 -2.23 -6.35
N ASP A 61 8.04 -3.47 -6.52
CA ASP A 61 9.07 -3.84 -7.50
C ASP A 61 8.60 -3.61 -8.94
N LYS A 62 7.29 -3.66 -9.20
CA LYS A 62 6.73 -3.29 -10.50
C LYS A 62 6.73 -1.77 -10.69
N VAL A 63 6.34 -1.02 -9.66
CA VAL A 63 6.28 0.44 -9.70
C VAL A 63 7.68 1.05 -9.78
N ARG A 64 8.66 0.53 -9.02
CA ARG A 64 10.07 0.97 -9.04
C ARG A 64 10.75 0.83 -10.39
N ARG A 65 10.23 0.01 -11.32
CA ARG A 65 10.75 -0.05 -12.70
C ARG A 65 10.47 1.22 -13.48
N TYR A 66 9.44 1.97 -13.10
CA TYR A 66 9.02 3.20 -13.75
C TYR A 66 9.40 4.44 -12.95
N VAL A 67 9.72 4.28 -11.67
CA VAL A 67 10.02 5.37 -10.74
C VAL A 67 11.52 5.37 -10.45
N PRO A 68 12.28 6.37 -10.91
CA PRO A 68 13.69 6.48 -10.56
C PRO A 68 13.81 6.69 -9.03
N SER A 69 14.70 5.91 -8.40
CA SER A 69 15.01 6.09 -6.98
C SER A 69 15.76 7.40 -6.78
N LEU A 70 15.13 8.38 -6.11
CA LEU A 70 15.70 9.70 -5.85
C LEU A 70 16.35 9.70 -4.45
N SER A 71 17.67 9.90 -4.39
CA SER A 71 18.43 10.17 -3.15
C SER A 71 18.16 9.21 -1.97
N GLY A 72 17.93 7.92 -2.24
CA GLY A 72 17.68 6.93 -1.18
C GLY A 72 16.31 7.01 -0.51
N ILE A 73 15.43 7.92 -0.97
CA ILE A 73 14.04 8.03 -0.51
C ILE A 73 13.16 7.25 -1.48
N ASP A 74 12.37 6.32 -0.93
CA ASP A 74 11.43 5.53 -1.72
C ASP A 74 10.09 6.25 -1.85
N PHE A 75 9.83 6.82 -3.04
CA PHE A 75 8.55 7.44 -3.39
C PHE A 75 7.49 6.43 -3.84
N THR A 76 7.85 5.15 -3.98
CA THR A 76 6.94 4.08 -4.41
C THR A 76 5.65 4.00 -3.60
N PRO A 77 5.66 4.07 -2.25
CA PRO A 77 4.43 3.98 -1.45
C PRO A 77 3.41 5.07 -1.80
N ILE A 78 3.86 6.29 -2.08
CA ILE A 78 2.99 7.42 -2.43
C ILE A 78 2.29 7.16 -3.77
N ILE A 79 3.04 6.66 -4.76
CA ILE A 79 2.51 6.34 -6.08
C ILE A 79 1.52 5.19 -6.00
N VAL A 80 1.79 4.18 -5.16
CA VAL A 80 0.87 3.06 -4.93
C VAL A 80 -0.41 3.54 -4.23
N ILE A 81 -0.31 4.40 -3.21
CA ILE A 81 -1.48 5.00 -2.55
C ILE A 81 -2.35 5.73 -3.57
N PHE A 82 -1.73 6.55 -4.42
CA PHE A 82 -2.45 7.28 -5.46
C PHE A 82 -3.15 6.34 -6.44
N ALA A 83 -2.47 5.29 -6.91
CA ALA A 83 -3.04 4.29 -7.79
C ALA A 83 -4.23 3.56 -7.16
N ILE A 84 -4.13 3.17 -5.89
CA ILE A 84 -5.23 2.54 -5.14
C ILE A 84 -6.43 3.48 -5.07
N ARG A 85 -6.22 4.77 -4.73
CA ARG A 85 -7.31 5.76 -4.68
C ARG A 85 -7.94 6.00 -6.05
N ALA A 86 -7.14 6.05 -7.12
CA ALA A 86 -7.66 6.16 -8.47
C ALA A 86 -8.56 4.96 -8.84
N LEU A 87 -8.13 3.73 -8.51
CA LEU A 87 -8.93 2.52 -8.73
C LEU A 87 -10.23 2.53 -7.93
N GLN A 88 -10.20 2.96 -6.67
CA GLN A 88 -11.41 3.13 -5.85
C GLN A 88 -12.40 4.09 -6.50
N VAL A 89 -11.94 5.26 -6.94
CA VAL A 89 -12.81 6.26 -7.61
C VAL A 89 -13.45 5.68 -8.88
N ILE A 90 -12.68 4.93 -9.67
CA ILE A 90 -13.21 4.29 -10.89
C ILE A 90 -14.30 3.27 -10.55
N LEU A 91 -14.08 2.44 -9.52
CA LEU A 91 -15.05 1.43 -9.06
C LEU A 91 -16.32 2.06 -8.49
N TYR A 92 -16.20 3.10 -7.67
CA TYR A 92 -17.37 3.80 -7.13
C TYR A 92 -18.20 4.48 -8.22
N LYS A 93 -17.55 5.03 -9.25
CA LYS A 93 -18.23 5.73 -10.34
C LYS A 93 -18.88 4.77 -11.35
N ASN A 94 -18.30 3.60 -11.55
CA ASN A 94 -18.79 2.60 -12.51
C ASN A 94 -19.04 1.27 -11.78
N PRO A 95 -20.05 1.20 -10.90
CA PRO A 95 -20.50 -0.07 -10.36
C PRO A 95 -21.09 -0.87 -11.52
N PHE A 96 -20.44 -1.99 -11.85
CA PHE A 96 -20.91 -2.96 -12.84
C PHE A 96 -21.82 -4.00 -12.19
#